data_AF-A0A562IED9-F1
#
_entry.id   AF-A0A562IED9-F1
#
_cell.length_a   1.000
_cell.length_b   1.000
_cell.length_c   1.000
_cell.angle_alpha   90.00
_cell.angle_beta   90.00
_cell.angle_gamma   90.00
#
_symmetry.space_group_name_H-M   'P 1'
#
loop_
_entity.id
_entity.type
_entity.pdbx_description
1 polymer ?
#
loop_
_entity_poly.entity_id
_entity_poly.type
_entity_poly.pdbx_seq_one_letter_code
_entity_poly.pdbx_strand_id
1 'polypeptide(L)'
;MGYLSPAMYLRLLVPGALPAEVERVLYLDCDTLCTNSLTPLFELDMGGAPLGAVRDPFNRRLLDMGGIPGLAQYHDLDPYALYYNSGVLLIDVARWKECEVTGKSLAYLARHAHESRYPDQDALNYATYGTWLRLPHRWNDLMAWRLEPEFGGLVTSGRR
;
A
#
# COMPACT_ATOMS: atom_id res chain seq x y z
N MET A 1 6.97 3.70 21.06
CA MET A 1 6.58 2.31 20.70
C MET A 1 5.11 2.34 20.31
N GLY A 2 4.80 2.31 19.01
CA GLY A 2 3.41 2.34 18.54
C GLY A 2 2.74 0.99 18.79
N TYR A 3 1.50 1.00 19.25
CA TYR A 3 0.71 -0.22 19.45
C TYR A 3 0.31 -0.78 18.08
N LEU A 4 0.94 -1.89 17.66
CA LEU A 4 0.53 -2.64 16.46
C LEU A 4 -0.66 -3.53 16.83
N SER A 5 -1.87 -3.08 16.52
CA SER A 5 -3.06 -3.89 16.80
C SER A 5 -3.15 -5.07 15.81
N PRO A 6 -3.68 -6.25 16.23
CA PRO A 6 -3.97 -7.36 15.31
C PRO A 6 -4.83 -6.96 14.10
N ALA A 7 -5.61 -5.88 14.23
CA ALA A 7 -6.44 -5.35 13.14
C ALA A 7 -5.61 -4.88 11.93
N MET A 8 -4.35 -4.44 12.13
CA MET A 8 -3.47 -4.03 11.03
C MET A 8 -3.19 -5.17 10.06
N TYR A 9 -3.14 -6.41 10.55
CA TYR A 9 -2.91 -7.58 9.72
C TYR A 9 -4.16 -8.09 9.01
N LEU A 10 -5.36 -7.61 9.38
CA LEU A 10 -6.59 -8.04 8.72
C LEU A 10 -6.55 -7.78 7.22
N ARG A 11 -5.99 -6.63 6.78
CA ARG A 11 -5.84 -6.33 5.34
C ARG A 11 -5.07 -7.40 4.58
N LEU A 12 -4.06 -8.02 5.22
CA LEU A 12 -3.25 -9.09 4.62
C LEU A 12 -4.00 -10.42 4.52
N LEU A 13 -5.00 -10.62 5.37
CA LEU A 13 -5.78 -11.85 5.47
C LEU A 13 -7.06 -11.81 4.64
N VAL A 14 -7.55 -10.61 4.28
CA VAL A 14 -8.81 -10.42 3.54
C VAL A 14 -8.92 -11.33 2.32
N PRO A 15 -7.93 -11.42 1.40
CA PRO A 15 -8.07 -12.25 0.20
C PRO A 15 -8.22 -13.76 0.48
N GLY A 16 -7.72 -14.22 1.63
CA GLY A 16 -7.85 -15.61 2.08
C GLY A 16 -9.10 -15.88 2.90
N ALA A 17 -9.71 -14.85 3.50
CA ALA A 17 -10.89 -14.97 4.36
C ALA A 17 -12.23 -14.84 3.60
N LEU A 18 -12.19 -14.35 2.36
CA LEU A 18 -13.37 -14.15 1.54
C LEU A 18 -13.87 -15.46 0.89
N PRO A 19 -15.17 -15.54 0.54
CA PRO A 19 -15.71 -16.66 -0.23
C PRO A 19 -14.94 -16.91 -1.53
N ALA A 20 -14.94 -18.16 -1.98
CA ALA A 20 -14.16 -18.58 -3.15
C ALA A 20 -14.60 -17.90 -4.45
N GLU A 21 -15.84 -17.40 -4.50
CA GLU A 21 -16.40 -16.72 -5.67
C GLU A 21 -15.94 -15.25 -5.79
N VAL A 22 -15.28 -14.70 -4.76
CA VAL A 22 -14.80 -13.32 -4.81
C VAL A 22 -13.49 -13.26 -5.57
N GLU A 23 -13.53 -12.68 -6.77
CA GLU A 23 -12.37 -12.53 -7.65
C GLU A 23 -11.61 -11.22 -7.42
N ARG A 24 -12.30 -10.18 -6.97
CA ARG A 24 -11.76 -8.82 -6.87
C ARG A 24 -12.19 -8.12 -5.59
N VAL A 25 -11.25 -7.40 -4.97
CA VAL A 25 -11.47 -6.64 -3.73
C VAL A 25 -10.91 -5.24 -3.90
N LEU A 26 -11.69 -4.23 -3.50
CA LEU A 26 -11.19 -2.87 -3.30
C LEU A 26 -11.13 -2.60 -1.80
N TYR A 27 -9.91 -2.54 -1.28
CA TYR A 27 -9.64 -2.17 0.10
C TYR A 27 -9.44 -0.66 0.21
N LEU A 28 -10.05 -0.06 1.23
CA LEU A 28 -9.94 1.36 1.57
C LEU A 28 -9.70 1.48 3.07
N ASP A 29 -8.70 2.26 3.48
CA ASP A 29 -8.53 2.65 4.89
C ASP A 29 -9.75 3.46 5.36
N CYS A 30 -10.11 3.32 6.63
CA CYS A 30 -11.34 3.89 7.18
C CYS A 30 -11.38 5.42 7.20
N ASP A 31 -10.24 6.08 7.01
CA ASP A 31 -10.09 7.53 6.90
C ASP A 31 -10.06 8.02 5.43
N THR A 32 -10.34 7.15 4.46
CA THR A 32 -10.39 7.50 3.03
C THR A 32 -11.70 8.20 2.68
N LEU A 33 -11.62 9.44 2.19
CA LEU A 33 -12.76 10.17 1.62
C LEU A 33 -12.91 9.91 0.12
N CYS A 34 -13.97 9.21 -0.27
CA CYS A 34 -14.29 8.97 -1.69
C CYS A 34 -15.17 10.09 -2.25
N THR A 35 -14.64 10.86 -3.21
CA THR A 35 -15.34 12.02 -3.79
C THR A 35 -16.01 11.74 -5.14
N ASN A 36 -15.74 10.58 -5.74
CA ASN A 36 -16.21 10.20 -7.08
C ASN A 36 -16.49 8.69 -7.15
N SER A 37 -17.11 8.24 -8.25
CA SER A 37 -17.33 6.81 -8.52
C SER A 37 -16.02 6.02 -8.53
N LEU A 38 -16.04 4.86 -7.86
CA LEU A 38 -14.94 3.89 -7.81
C LEU A 38 -15.03 2.83 -8.91
N THR A 39 -16.13 2.78 -9.69
CA THR A 39 -16.31 1.82 -10.79
C THR A 39 -15.12 1.79 -11.75
N PRO A 40 -14.58 2.93 -12.23
CA PRO A 40 -13.45 2.89 -13.15
C PRO A 40 -12.16 2.31 -12.54
N LEU A 41 -11.99 2.43 -11.22
CA LEU A 41 -10.89 1.76 -10.52
C LEU A 41 -11.18 0.26 -10.42
N PHE A 42 -12.38 -0.11 -9.98
CA PHE A 42 -12.75 -1.51 -9.77
C PHE A 42 -12.72 -2.34 -11.06
N GLU A 43 -13.00 -1.75 -12.22
CA GLU A 43 -13.02 -2.42 -13.53
C GLU A 43 -11.67 -2.38 -14.25
N LEU A 44 -10.64 -1.77 -13.65
CA LEU A 44 -9.32 -1.66 -14.27
C LEU A 44 -8.74 -3.04 -14.62
N ASP A 45 -8.09 -3.13 -15.77
CA ASP A 45 -7.26 -4.29 -16.11
C ASP A 45 -6.01 -4.31 -15.23
N MET A 46 -5.84 -5.42 -14.50
CA MET A 46 -4.75 -5.61 -13.55
C MET A 46 -3.46 -6.05 -14.24
N GLY A 47 -3.49 -6.44 -15.52
CA GLY A 47 -2.31 -6.88 -16.26
C GLY A 47 -1.58 -8.06 -15.60
N GLY A 48 -2.31 -8.88 -14.84
CA GLY A 48 -1.74 -9.97 -14.05
C GLY A 48 -1.02 -9.56 -12.76
N ALA A 49 -1.11 -8.31 -12.32
CA ALA A 49 -0.61 -7.92 -10.99
C ALA A 49 -1.51 -8.45 -9.86
N PRO A 50 -0.96 -8.89 -8.72
CA PRO A 50 -1.75 -9.33 -7.57
C PRO A 50 -2.48 -8.16 -6.89
N LEU A 51 -1.95 -6.94 -7.01
CA LEU A 51 -2.58 -5.73 -6.52
C LEU A 51 -2.19 -4.50 -7.36
N GLY A 52 -3.06 -3.49 -7.30
CA GLY A 52 -2.84 -2.15 -7.79
C GLY A 52 -2.87 -1.15 -6.64
N ALA A 53 -1.92 -0.23 -6.61
CA ALA A 53 -1.77 0.78 -5.56
C ALA A 53 -1.26 2.10 -6.14
N VAL A 54 -1.22 3.16 -5.34
CA VAL A 54 -0.61 4.43 -5.73
C VAL A 54 0.75 4.58 -5.07
N ARG A 55 1.75 5.05 -5.83
CA ARG A 55 3.07 5.39 -5.28
C ARG A 55 2.92 6.34 -4.10
N ASP A 56 3.56 6.03 -2.97
CA ASP A 56 3.51 6.88 -1.79
C ASP A 56 4.15 8.25 -2.11
N PRO A 57 3.50 9.36 -1.74
CA PRO A 57 3.99 10.70 -2.07
C PRO A 57 5.22 11.11 -1.24
N PHE A 58 5.40 10.54 -0.04
CA PHE A 58 6.48 10.89 0.88
C PHE A 58 7.62 9.87 0.85
N ASN A 59 7.31 8.58 0.86
CA ASN A 59 8.28 7.48 0.76
C ASN A 59 8.27 6.89 -0.66
N ARG A 60 8.95 7.53 -1.61
CA ARG A 60 8.68 7.30 -3.05
C ARG A 60 9.34 6.05 -3.62
N ARG A 61 10.45 5.60 -3.03
CA ARG A 61 11.26 4.46 -3.47
C ARG A 61 11.48 3.50 -2.31
N LEU A 62 11.72 2.23 -2.64
CA LEU A 62 11.90 1.17 -1.64
C LEU A 62 13.10 1.38 -0.71
N LEU A 63 14.08 2.18 -1.13
CA LEU A 63 15.27 2.54 -0.35
C LEU A 63 15.20 3.92 0.31
N ASP A 64 14.11 4.67 0.09
CA ASP A 64 13.91 5.95 0.78
C ASP A 64 13.67 5.70 2.28
N MET A 65 13.89 6.73 3.11
CA MET A 65 13.59 6.72 4.54
C MET A 65 14.23 5.57 5.36
N GLY A 66 15.38 5.04 4.91
CA GLY A 66 16.10 3.94 5.56
C GLY A 66 15.84 2.57 4.92
N GLY A 67 14.95 2.51 3.93
CA GLY A 67 14.63 1.32 3.15
C GLY A 67 13.76 0.31 3.86
N ILE A 68 13.31 -0.70 3.12
CA ILE A 68 12.59 -1.86 3.66
C ILE A 68 13.61 -2.90 4.17
N PRO A 69 13.63 -3.26 5.46
CA PRO A 69 14.48 -4.32 5.99
C PRO A 69 14.37 -5.64 5.21
N GLY A 70 15.46 -6.38 5.03
CA GLY A 70 15.47 -7.64 4.29
C GLY A 70 15.36 -7.49 2.76
N LEU A 71 15.00 -6.33 2.20
CA LEU A 71 14.87 -6.18 0.74
C LEU A 71 16.22 -6.35 0.01
N ALA A 72 17.34 -6.04 0.67
CA ALA A 72 18.69 -6.25 0.13
C ALA A 72 19.02 -7.72 -0.19
N GLN A 73 18.20 -8.69 0.25
CA GLN A 73 18.38 -10.10 -0.08
C GLN A 73 17.85 -10.49 -1.47
N TYR A 74 17.10 -9.59 -2.14
CA TYR A 74 16.70 -9.79 -3.53
C TYR A 74 17.89 -9.53 -4.45
N HIS A 75 18.22 -10.52 -5.27
CA HIS A 75 19.36 -10.47 -6.19
C HIS A 75 19.12 -9.51 -7.37
N ASP A 76 17.85 -9.28 -7.71
CA ASP A 76 17.33 -8.42 -8.79
C ASP A 76 16.80 -7.08 -8.26
N LEU A 77 17.31 -6.64 -7.10
CA LEU A 77 16.87 -5.39 -6.48
C LEU A 77 17.25 -4.18 -7.34
N ASP A 78 16.24 -3.43 -7.77
CA ASP A 78 16.37 -2.12 -8.39
C ASP A 78 16.29 -1.05 -7.27
N PRO A 79 17.36 -0.27 -7.04
CA PRO A 79 17.37 0.79 -6.03
C PRO A 79 16.39 1.93 -6.32
N TYR A 80 15.87 2.02 -7.55
CA TYR A 80 14.87 3.01 -7.96
C TYR A 80 13.45 2.46 -8.00
N ALA A 81 13.25 1.20 -7.62
CA ALA A 81 11.93 0.61 -7.53
C ALA A 81 11.02 1.43 -6.60
N LEU A 82 9.78 1.60 -7.05
CA LEU A 82 8.81 2.48 -6.42
C LEU A 82 8.19 1.81 -5.19
N TYR A 83 7.92 2.64 -4.19
CA TYR A 83 7.21 2.26 -2.96
C TYR A 83 5.80 2.85 -3.00
N TYR A 84 4.79 2.04 -2.63
CA TYR A 84 3.39 2.44 -2.67
C TYR A 84 2.75 2.59 -1.29
N ASN A 85 1.74 3.46 -1.25
CA ASN A 85 0.86 3.62 -0.11
C ASN A 85 -0.20 2.51 -0.12
N SER A 86 -0.43 1.89 1.04
CA SER A 86 -1.32 0.74 1.19
C SER A 86 -2.73 1.09 1.66
N GLY A 87 -3.09 2.37 1.75
CA GLY A 87 -4.42 2.80 2.20
C GLY A 87 -5.54 2.60 1.17
N VAL A 88 -5.18 2.43 -0.11
CA VAL A 88 -6.11 2.03 -1.18
C VAL A 88 -5.45 0.95 -2.00
N LEU A 89 -6.08 -0.22 -2.05
CA LEU A 89 -5.58 -1.38 -2.81
C LEU A 89 -6.71 -1.96 -3.65
N LEU A 90 -6.46 -2.09 -4.95
CA LEU A 90 -7.25 -2.94 -5.82
C LEU A 90 -6.57 -4.32 -5.86
N ILE A 91 -7.27 -5.37 -5.47
CA ILE A 91 -6.69 -6.70 -5.28
C ILE A 91 -7.35 -7.67 -6.25
N ASP A 92 -6.51 -8.40 -6.99
CA ASP A 92 -6.90 -9.59 -7.71
C ASP A 92 -6.70 -10.79 -6.77
N VAL A 93 -7.79 -11.43 -6.36
CA VAL A 93 -7.76 -12.46 -5.31
C VAL A 93 -7.01 -13.71 -5.77
N ALA A 94 -7.16 -14.11 -7.03
CA ALA A 94 -6.49 -15.27 -7.58
C ALA A 94 -4.99 -15.03 -7.67
N ARG A 95 -4.58 -13.91 -8.28
CA ARG A 95 -3.16 -13.53 -8.41
C ARG A 95 -2.51 -13.28 -7.06
N TRP A 96 -3.22 -12.70 -6.09
CA TRP A 96 -2.73 -12.55 -4.72
C TRP A 96 -2.38 -13.89 -4.07
N LYS A 97 -3.25 -14.90 -4.25
CA LYS A 97 -3.03 -16.27 -3.74
C LYS A 97 -1.87 -16.94 -4.47
N GLU A 98 -1.85 -16.89 -5.80
CA GLU A 98 -0.77 -17.45 -6.64
C GLU A 98 0.60 -16.86 -6.32
N CYS A 99 0.66 -15.55 -6.07
CA CYS A 99 1.90 -14.86 -5.71
C CYS A 99 2.28 -15.03 -4.23
N GLU A 100 1.48 -15.76 -3.44
CA GLU A 100 1.68 -16.00 -2.00
C GLU A 100 1.86 -14.71 -1.19
N VAL A 101 1.15 -13.63 -1.58
CA VAL A 101 1.38 -12.29 -1.01
C VAL A 101 1.19 -12.30 0.52
N THR A 102 0.10 -12.89 1.01
CA THR A 102 -0.15 -13.03 2.46
C THR A 102 1.00 -13.76 3.17
N GLY A 103 1.44 -14.90 2.64
CA GLY A 103 2.51 -15.70 3.25
C GLY A 103 3.83 -14.95 3.32
N LYS A 104 4.22 -14.29 2.22
CA LYS A 104 5.43 -13.47 2.14
C LYS A 104 5.38 -12.28 3.10
N SER A 105 4.23 -11.59 3.18
CA SER A 105 4.05 -10.47 4.10
C SER A 105 4.11 -10.91 5.56
N LEU A 106 3.49 -12.03 5.93
CA LEU A 106 3.57 -12.56 7.30
C LEU A 106 4.99 -13.02 7.66
N ALA A 107 5.70 -13.67 6.74
CA ALA A 107 7.10 -14.06 6.94
C ALA A 107 8.02 -12.85 7.11
N TYR A 108 7.78 -11.78 6.35
CA TYR A 108 8.46 -10.50 6.53
C TYR A 108 8.21 -9.93 7.93
N LEU A 109 6.94 -9.82 8.33
CA LEU A 109 6.55 -9.24 9.61
C LEU A 109 7.15 -9.99 10.80
N ALA A 110 7.16 -11.33 10.74
CA ALA A 110 7.73 -12.17 11.79
C ALA A 110 9.24 -11.89 12.03
N ARG A 111 9.96 -11.39 11.03
CA ARG A 111 11.40 -11.12 11.10
C ARG A 111 11.71 -9.64 11.32
N HIS A 112 10.96 -8.77 10.65
CA HIS A 112 11.38 -7.39 10.43
C HIS A 112 10.41 -6.34 11.01
N ALA A 113 9.23 -6.72 11.52
CA ALA A 113 8.22 -5.75 11.96
C ALA A 113 8.73 -4.75 13.02
N HIS A 114 9.71 -5.14 13.84
CA HIS A 114 10.32 -4.28 14.86
C HIS A 114 11.32 -3.25 14.30
N GLU A 115 11.85 -3.49 13.10
CA GLU A 115 12.77 -2.61 12.38
C GLU A 115 12.02 -1.73 11.37
N SER A 116 10.86 -2.21 10.89
CA SER A 116 10.03 -1.53 9.90
C SER A 116 9.40 -0.26 10.47
N ARG A 117 9.42 0.81 9.67
CA ARG A 117 8.76 2.07 10.02
C ARG A 117 7.25 1.98 9.86
N TYR A 118 6.79 1.27 8.82
CA TYR A 118 5.38 1.04 8.53
C TYR A 118 5.18 -0.47 8.28
N PRO A 119 5.11 -1.30 9.34
CA PRO A 119 5.31 -2.74 9.21
C PRO A 119 4.40 -3.44 8.20
N ASP A 120 3.11 -3.11 8.19
CA ASP A 120 2.11 -3.69 7.29
C ASP A 120 2.30 -3.24 5.83
N GLN A 121 2.57 -1.95 5.60
CA GLN A 121 2.84 -1.41 4.27
C GLN A 121 4.18 -1.89 3.71
N ASP A 122 5.22 -1.96 4.54
CA ASP A 122 6.54 -2.47 4.18
C ASP A 122 6.44 -3.95 3.82
N ALA A 123 5.64 -4.74 4.56
CA ALA A 123 5.39 -6.14 4.26
C ALA A 123 4.72 -6.37 2.91
N LEU A 124 3.82 -5.47 2.50
CA LEU A 124 3.17 -5.52 1.20
C LEU A 124 4.14 -5.14 0.08
N ASN A 125 4.86 -4.01 0.22
CA ASN A 125 5.87 -3.58 -0.74
C ASN A 125 6.98 -4.62 -0.92
N TYR A 126 7.38 -5.30 0.16
CA TYR A 126 8.30 -6.44 0.13
C TYR A 126 7.70 -7.62 -0.65
N ALA A 127 6.48 -8.05 -0.30
CA ALA A 127 5.86 -9.24 -0.86
C ALA A 127 5.53 -9.11 -2.35
N THR A 128 5.23 -7.89 -2.80
CA THR A 128 4.87 -7.59 -4.20
C THR A 128 5.95 -6.80 -4.93
N TYR A 129 7.20 -6.88 -4.48
CA TYR A 129 8.32 -6.29 -5.19
C TYR A 129 8.29 -6.70 -6.68
N GLY A 130 8.42 -5.71 -7.58
CA GLY A 130 8.44 -5.91 -9.02
C GLY A 130 7.13 -6.37 -9.68
N THR A 131 6.04 -6.58 -8.92
CA THR A 131 4.84 -7.27 -9.45
C THR A 131 3.53 -6.51 -9.29
N TRP A 132 3.50 -5.37 -8.61
CA TRP A 132 2.28 -4.57 -8.42
C TRP A 132 1.99 -3.60 -9.57
N LEU A 133 0.72 -3.27 -9.78
CA LEU A 133 0.26 -2.31 -10.79
C LEU A 133 0.26 -0.88 -10.22
N ARG A 134 0.99 0.03 -10.86
CA ARG A 134 0.97 1.44 -10.49
C ARG A 134 -0.29 2.15 -10.98
N LEU A 135 -1.08 2.63 -10.03
CA LEU A 135 -2.29 3.42 -10.27
C LEU A 135 -2.00 4.93 -10.35
N PRO A 136 -2.84 5.70 -11.06
CA PRO A 136 -2.81 7.16 -11.05
C PRO A 136 -3.04 7.75 -9.65
N HIS A 137 -2.34 8.85 -9.35
CA HIS A 137 -2.38 9.51 -8.02
C HIS A 137 -3.78 9.89 -7.51
N ARG A 138 -4.72 10.17 -8.42
CA ARG A 138 -6.12 10.51 -8.08
C ARG A 138 -6.87 9.46 -7.24
N TRP A 139 -6.38 8.21 -7.21
CA TRP A 139 -7.04 7.13 -6.48
C TRP A 139 -6.62 7.03 -5.01
N ASN A 140 -5.50 7.64 -4.64
CA ASN A 140 -5.01 7.69 -3.27
C ASN A 140 -4.02 8.85 -3.14
N ASP A 141 -4.54 9.98 -2.68
CA ASP A 141 -3.80 11.23 -2.52
C ASP A 141 -3.80 11.63 -1.05
N LEU A 142 -2.62 11.73 -0.46
CA LEU A 142 -2.43 12.12 0.94
C LEU A 142 -2.29 13.64 1.03
N MET A 143 -3.42 14.34 1.17
CA MET A 143 -3.54 15.78 1.44
C MET A 143 -2.41 16.65 0.87
N ALA A 144 -1.99 16.42 -0.38
CA ALA A 144 -1.01 17.29 -1.03
C ALA A 144 -1.55 18.73 -1.18
N TRP A 145 -2.88 18.90 -1.18
CA TRP A 145 -3.54 20.21 -1.11
C TRP A 145 -3.20 21.04 0.13
N ARG A 146 -2.73 20.43 1.24
CA ARG A 146 -2.19 21.19 2.39
C ARG A 146 -0.81 21.80 2.12
N LEU A 147 -0.10 21.27 1.11
CA LEU A 147 1.14 21.84 0.59
C LEU A 147 0.85 22.88 -0.50
N GLU A 148 -0.40 22.99 -0.97
CA GLU A 148 -0.84 24.02 -1.90
C GLU A 148 -1.33 25.25 -1.12
N PRO A 149 -0.64 26.41 -1.25
CA PRO A 149 -1.00 27.62 -0.52
C PRO A 149 -2.43 28.09 -0.79
N GLU A 150 -2.98 27.77 -1.96
CA GLU A 150 -4.29 28.24 -2.44
C GLU A 150 -5.49 27.50 -1.84
N PHE A 151 -5.30 26.26 -1.37
CA PHE A 151 -6.40 25.41 -0.88
C PHE A 151 -6.26 24.98 0.58
N GLY A 152 -5.04 25.00 1.15
CA GLY A 152 -4.80 24.51 2.51
C GLY A 152 -3.55 25.02 3.21
N GLY A 153 -2.92 26.09 2.72
CA GLY A 153 -1.74 26.69 3.32
C GLY A 153 -1.92 26.95 4.83
N LEU A 154 -0.95 26.46 5.62
CA LEU A 154 -0.74 26.65 7.06
C LEU A 154 -1.94 27.23 7.85
N VAL A 155 -2.62 26.38 8.61
CA VAL A 155 -3.60 26.78 9.66
C VAL A 155 -2.96 27.59 10.81
N THR A 156 -1.69 27.98 10.68
CA THR A 156 -0.94 28.74 11.69
C THR A 156 -0.60 30.14 11.19
N SER A 157 -1.61 31.00 11.04
CA SER A 157 -1.41 32.45 11.15
C SER A 157 -2.73 33.16 11.46
N GLY A 158 -3.25 32.96 12.67
CA GLY A 158 -4.47 33.66 13.05
C GLY A 158 -4.92 33.52 14.50
N ARG A 159 -4.11 33.98 15.46
CA ARG A 159 -4.48 34.95 16.53
C ARG A 159 -3.72 34.72 17.85
N ARG A 160 -2.93 35.75 18.18
CA ARG A 160 -2.45 36.26 19.48
C ARG A 160 -1.41 35.44 20.23
#